data_AF-A0AAU5D082-F1
#
_entry.id   AF-A0AAU5D082-F1
#
_cell.length_a   1.000
_cell.length_b   1.000
_cell.length_c   1.000
_cell.angle_alpha   90.00
_cell.angle_beta   90.00
_cell.angle_gamma   90.00
#
_symmetry.space_group_name_H-M   'P 1'
#
loop_
_entity.id
_entity.type
_entity.pdbx_description
1 polymer ?
#
loop_
_entity_poly.entity_id
_entity_poly.type
_entity_poly.pdbx_seq_one_letter_code
_entity_poly.pdbx_strand_id
1 'polypeptide(L)'
;MTPPVTADALTARITLQLDQLSERLSQAGPQQAAQILRQVLDADSGVLGRLSALVGTGTYVTKHHAQSGVFPAEMWLALGRTANTLYDLALDLDEHQEVFEEIATRHPLTTSSPAATQATALVARGRHR
;
A
#
# COMPACT_ATOMS: atom_id res chain seq x y z
N MET A 1 17.48 20.61 -21.89
CA MET A 1 17.93 20.04 -20.60
C MET A 1 17.07 20.66 -19.51
N THR A 2 16.25 19.86 -18.84
CA THR A 2 15.54 20.30 -17.62
C THR A 2 16.58 20.52 -16.53
N PRO A 3 16.55 21.64 -15.78
CA PRO A 3 17.51 21.86 -14.71
C PRO A 3 17.42 20.73 -13.67
N PRO A 4 18.54 20.36 -13.03
CA PRO A 4 18.53 19.35 -11.98
C PRO A 4 17.62 19.83 -10.85
N VAL A 5 16.68 18.97 -10.45
CA VAL A 5 15.82 19.23 -9.29
C VAL A 5 16.70 19.24 -8.05
N THR A 6 16.62 20.30 -7.24
CA THR A 6 17.36 20.36 -5.96
C THR A 6 16.84 19.29 -5.00
N ALA A 7 17.68 18.86 -4.05
CA ALA A 7 17.25 17.88 -3.03
C ALA A 7 16.01 18.37 -2.26
N ASP A 8 15.94 19.66 -1.95
CA ASP A 8 14.80 20.29 -1.27
C ASP A 8 13.53 20.22 -2.11
N ALA A 9 13.61 20.58 -3.40
CA ALA A 9 12.46 20.53 -4.30
C ALA A 9 11.98 19.09 -4.55
N LEU A 10 12.91 18.14 -4.61
CA LEU A 10 12.58 16.72 -4.73
C LEU A 10 11.88 16.20 -3.47
N THR A 11 12.42 16.53 -2.29
CA THR A 11 11.84 16.14 -1.00
C THR A 11 10.44 16.69 -0.85
N ALA A 12 10.23 17.99 -1.09
CA ALA A 12 8.92 18.62 -1.02
C ALA A 12 7.91 17.96 -1.99
N ARG A 13 8.36 17.61 -3.20
CA ARG A 13 7.49 16.91 -4.17
C ARG A 13 7.12 15.50 -3.70
N ILE A 14 8.05 14.75 -3.12
CA ILE A 14 7.78 13.42 -2.57
C ILE A 14 6.77 13.52 -1.43
N THR A 15 6.97 14.46 -0.49
CA THR A 15 6.03 14.69 0.62
C THR A 15 4.62 14.99 0.10
N LEU A 16 4.49 15.92 -0.85
CA LEU A 16 3.20 16.25 -1.45
C LEU A 16 2.54 15.05 -2.14
N GLN A 17 3.33 14.20 -2.82
CA GLN A 17 2.82 13.00 -3.49
C GLN A 17 2.33 11.96 -2.48
N LEU A 18 2.99 11.81 -1.32
CA LEU A 18 2.55 10.93 -0.24
C LEU A 18 1.25 11.43 0.41
N ASP A 19 1.10 12.74 0.58
CA ASP A 19 -0.15 13.34 1.08
C ASP A 19 -1.32 13.06 0.12
N GLN A 20 -1.10 13.28 -1.18
CA GLN A 20 -2.10 12.99 -2.22
C GLN A 20 -2.46 11.50 -2.29
N LEU A 21 -1.47 10.62 -2.10
CA LEU A 21 -1.71 9.18 -2.09
C LEU A 21 -2.55 8.77 -0.88
N SER A 22 -2.28 9.37 0.29
CA SER A 22 -3.04 9.16 1.51
C SER A 22 -4.49 9.62 1.38
N GLU A 23 -4.71 10.79 0.77
CA GLU A 23 -6.06 11.29 0.47
C GLU A 23 -6.81 10.33 -0.46
N ARG A 24 -6.19 9.86 -1.55
CA ARG A 24 -6.80 8.89 -2.47
C ARG A 24 -7.12 7.57 -1.79
N LEU A 25 -6.22 7.06 -0.94
CA LEU A 25 -6.46 5.84 -0.18
C LEU A 25 -7.66 6.00 0.76
N SER A 26 -7.81 7.14 1.43
CA SER A 26 -8.93 7.39 2.34
C SER A 26 -10.31 7.40 1.65
N GLN A 27 -10.34 7.69 0.36
CA GLN A 27 -11.55 7.75 -0.46
C GLN A 27 -11.76 6.49 -1.31
N ALA A 28 -10.81 5.55 -1.29
CA ALA A 28 -10.82 4.39 -2.17
C ALA A 28 -11.84 3.34 -1.74
N GLY A 29 -12.53 2.74 -2.73
CA GLY A 29 -13.28 1.50 -2.53
C GLY A 29 -12.34 0.31 -2.27
N PRO A 30 -12.85 -0.84 -1.82
CA PRO A 30 -12.03 -1.96 -1.35
C PRO A 30 -10.98 -2.45 -2.36
N GLN A 31 -11.36 -2.63 -3.64
CA GLN A 31 -10.44 -3.08 -4.68
C GLN A 31 -9.33 -2.07 -4.93
N GLN A 32 -9.67 -0.78 -5.00
CA GLN A 32 -8.70 0.28 -5.24
C GLN A 32 -7.78 0.48 -4.04
N ALA A 33 -8.31 0.38 -2.81
CA ALA A 33 -7.50 0.41 -1.60
C ALA A 33 -6.51 -0.76 -1.59
N ALA A 34 -6.94 -1.97 -1.93
CA ALA A 34 -6.06 -3.13 -2.02
C ALA A 34 -4.95 -2.95 -3.08
N GLN A 35 -5.29 -2.42 -4.26
CA GLN A 35 -4.28 -2.11 -5.30
C GLN A 35 -3.25 -1.08 -4.83
N ILE A 36 -3.70 0.00 -4.18
CA ILE A 36 -2.83 1.04 -3.63
C ILE A 36 -1.93 0.43 -2.56
N LEU A 37 -2.50 -0.29 -1.58
CA LEU A 37 -1.76 -0.88 -0.48
C LEU A 37 -0.75 -1.91 -0.96
N ARG A 38 -1.09 -2.74 -1.95
CA ARG A 38 -0.14 -3.67 -2.60
C ARG A 38 1.10 -2.93 -3.09
N GLN A 39 0.92 -1.86 -3.87
CA GLN A 39 2.04 -1.07 -4.42
C GLN A 39 2.82 -0.27 -3.37
N VAL A 40 2.15 0.19 -2.31
CA VAL A 40 2.79 0.97 -1.25
C VAL A 40 3.63 0.07 -0.36
N LEU A 41 3.09 -1.10 0.01
CA LEU A 41 3.66 -2.01 1.00
C LEU A 41 4.63 -3.04 0.42
N ASP A 42 4.71 -3.17 -0.91
CA ASP A 42 5.68 -4.03 -1.60
C ASP A 42 7.11 -3.73 -1.11
N ALA A 43 7.76 -4.76 -0.56
CA ALA A 43 9.02 -4.66 0.18
C ALA A 43 10.23 -4.42 -0.75
N ASP A 44 10.12 -4.80 -2.02
CA ASP A 44 11.21 -4.72 -2.99
C ASP A 44 11.19 -3.41 -3.79
N SER A 45 10.05 -3.12 -4.40
CA SER A 45 9.87 -2.13 -5.45
C SER A 45 8.88 -1.02 -5.09
N GLY A 46 8.07 -1.25 -4.06
CA GLY A 46 7.06 -0.34 -3.53
C GLY A 46 7.62 0.86 -2.78
N VAL A 47 6.71 1.67 -2.25
CA VAL A 47 7.07 2.88 -1.48
C VAL A 47 7.83 2.49 -0.21
N LEU A 48 7.39 1.45 0.49
CA LEU A 48 8.04 0.96 1.71
C LEU A 48 9.45 0.42 1.43
N GLY A 49 9.64 -0.38 0.39
CA GLY A 49 10.96 -0.87 -0.01
C GLY A 49 11.92 0.28 -0.35
N ARG A 50 11.47 1.26 -1.12
CA ARG A 50 12.27 2.44 -1.49
C ARG A 50 12.61 3.32 -0.28
N LEU A 51 11.67 3.49 0.65
CA LEU A 51 11.91 4.22 1.89
C LEU A 51 12.94 3.50 2.77
N SER A 52 12.83 2.17 2.88
CA SER A 52 13.80 1.33 3.60
C SER A 52 15.20 1.47 3.01
N ALA A 53 15.33 1.43 1.69
CA ALA A 53 16.60 1.65 1.00
C ALA A 53 17.17 3.08 1.21
N LEU A 54 16.31 4.11 1.23
CA LEU A 54 16.71 5.48 1.51
C LEU A 54 17.24 5.63 2.94
N VAL A 55 16.57 5.05 3.93
CA VAL A 55 17.02 5.04 5.33
C VAL A 55 18.31 4.22 5.50
N GLY A 56 18.45 3.10 4.79
CA GLY A 56 19.69 2.32 4.74
C GLY A 56 20.87 3.14 4.19
N THR A 57 20.64 3.88 3.11
CA THR A 57 21.64 4.82 2.54
C THR A 57 21.99 5.91 3.55
N GLY A 58 20.99 6.49 4.22
CA GLY A 58 21.19 7.48 5.27
C GLY A 58 22.02 6.94 6.43
N THR A 59 21.87 5.66 6.79
CA THR A 59 22.66 5.00 7.85
C THR A 59 24.14 4.99 7.49
N TYR A 60 24.49 4.67 6.23
CA TYR A 60 25.87 4.67 5.76
C TYR A 60 26.48 6.09 5.76
N VAL A 61 25.74 7.08 5.26
CA VAL A 61 26.16 8.49 5.26
C VAL A 61 26.36 9.01 6.69
N THR A 62 25.42 8.70 7.59
CA THR A 62 25.47 9.10 9.01
C THR A 62 26.65 8.45 9.72
N LYS A 63 26.93 7.16 9.44
CA LYS A 63 28.12 6.47 9.95
C LYS A 63 29.40 7.18 9.52
N HIS A 64 29.52 7.52 8.23
CA HIS A 64 30.70 8.20 7.70
C HIS A 64 30.95 9.54 8.42
N HIS A 65 29.91 10.35 8.58
CA HIS A 65 30.01 11.63 9.28
C HIS A 65 30.18 11.51 10.80
N ALA A 66 29.69 10.42 11.40
CA ALA A 66 29.95 10.14 12.81
C ALA A 66 31.41 9.75 13.06
N GLN A 67 32.02 8.98 12.15
CA GLN A 67 33.44 8.62 12.22
C GLN A 67 34.36 9.85 12.09
N SER A 68 33.94 10.87 11.36
CA SER A 68 34.67 12.15 11.26
C SER A 68 34.31 13.15 12.36
N GLY A 69 33.47 12.78 13.34
CA GLY A 69 33.05 13.65 14.44
C GLY A 69 32.09 14.79 14.05
N VAL A 70 31.54 14.77 12.82
CA VAL A 70 30.60 15.79 12.33
C VAL A 70 29.20 15.51 12.87
N PHE A 71 28.81 14.24 12.92
CA PHE A 71 27.55 13.79 13.52
C PHE A 71 27.78 13.08 14.86
N PRO A 72 26.83 13.15 15.81
CA PRO A 72 26.85 12.30 17.00
C PRO A 72 26.72 10.82 16.63
N ALA A 73 27.43 9.94 17.35
CA ALA A 73 27.37 8.50 17.11
C ALA A 73 25.96 7.93 17.33
N GLU A 74 25.19 8.54 18.25
CA GLU A 74 23.82 8.21 18.57
C GLU A 74 22.90 8.33 17.35
N MET A 75 23.17 9.26 16.44
CA MET A 75 22.39 9.43 15.21
C MET A 75 22.58 8.25 14.27
N TRP A 76 23.81 7.74 14.12
CA TRP A 76 24.06 6.53 13.33
C TRP A 76 23.35 5.33 13.95
N LEU A 77 23.43 5.15 15.26
CA LEU A 77 22.77 4.05 15.96
C LEU A 77 21.24 4.14 15.91
N ALA A 78 20.67 5.34 15.98
CA ALA A 78 19.24 5.55 15.83
C ALA A 78 18.79 5.17 14.41
N LEU A 79 19.48 5.67 13.39
CA LEU A 79 19.12 5.42 11.99
C LEU A 79 19.29 3.95 11.59
N GLY A 80 20.34 3.29 12.09
CA GLY A 80 20.54 1.86 11.89
C GLY A 80 19.43 1.01 12.53
N ARG A 81 18.95 1.39 13.73
CA ARG A 81 17.78 0.74 14.33
C ARG A 81 16.52 0.95 13.51
N THR A 82 16.28 2.17 13.04
CA THR A 82 15.14 2.46 12.15
C THR A 82 15.21 1.64 10.86
N ALA A 83 16.38 1.50 10.25
CA ALA A 83 16.56 0.70 9.04
C ALA A 83 16.16 -0.78 9.28
N ASN A 84 16.60 -1.37 10.39
CA ASN A 84 16.24 -2.74 10.75
C ASN A 84 14.73 -2.88 11.00
N THR A 85 14.13 -1.97 11.78
CA THR A 85 12.69 -2.01 12.04
C THR A 85 11.85 -1.86 10.77
N LEU A 86 12.27 -1.01 9.83
CA LEU A 86 11.58 -0.87 8.54
C LEU A 86 11.71 -2.13 7.69
N TYR A 87 12.88 -2.78 7.71
CA TYR A 87 13.10 -4.03 7.00
C TYR A 87 12.23 -5.16 7.57
N ASP A 88 12.20 -5.33 8.89
CA ASP A 88 11.36 -6.33 9.55
C ASP A 88 9.87 -6.10 9.26
N LEU A 89 9.41 -4.84 9.36
CA LEU A 89 8.04 -4.48 9.00
C LEU A 89 7.71 -4.76 7.52
N ALA A 90 8.67 -4.53 6.62
CA ALA A 90 8.48 -4.82 5.21
C ALA A 90 8.31 -6.31 4.95
N LEU A 91 9.09 -7.17 5.63
CA LEU A 91 8.92 -8.62 5.55
C LEU A 91 7.55 -9.07 6.06
N ASP A 92 7.13 -8.59 7.24
CA ASP A 92 5.81 -8.92 7.81
C ASP A 92 4.65 -8.55 6.87
N LEU A 93 4.77 -7.43 6.16
CA LEU A 93 3.75 -6.97 5.22
C LEU A 93 3.80 -7.66 3.86
N ASP A 94 4.99 -8.12 3.45
CA ASP A 94 5.17 -8.90 2.22
C ASP A 94 4.43 -10.25 2.30
N GLU A 95 4.41 -10.87 3.49
CA GLU A 95 3.63 -12.09 3.78
C GLU A 95 2.11 -11.93 3.53
N HIS A 96 1.61 -10.69 3.42
CA HIS A 96 0.20 -10.38 3.22
C HIS A 96 -0.12 -9.84 1.80
N GLN A 97 0.85 -9.80 0.89
CA GLN A 97 0.66 -9.28 -0.47
C GLN A 97 -0.39 -10.08 -1.27
N GLU A 98 -0.42 -11.41 -1.09
CA GLU A 98 -1.39 -12.29 -1.75
C GLU A 98 -2.84 -11.90 -1.41
N VAL A 99 -3.11 -11.53 -0.15
CA VAL A 99 -4.44 -11.09 0.30
C VAL A 99 -4.88 -9.82 -0.43
N PHE A 100 -3.97 -8.85 -0.58
CA PHE A 100 -4.27 -7.64 -1.34
C PHE A 100 -4.49 -7.93 -2.83
N GLU A 101 -3.74 -8.86 -3.42
CA GLU A 101 -3.94 -9.28 -4.81
C GLU A 101 -5.30 -9.95 -5.02
N GLU A 102 -5.71 -10.84 -4.12
CA GLU A 102 -7.03 -11.48 -4.18
C GLU A 102 -8.15 -10.43 -4.13
N ILE A 103 -8.07 -9.46 -3.22
CA ILE A 103 -9.07 -8.39 -3.10
C ILE A 103 -9.07 -7.50 -4.35
N ALA A 104 -7.88 -7.14 -4.85
CA ALA A 104 -7.71 -6.28 -6.01
C ALA A 104 -8.26 -6.89 -7.32
N THR A 105 -8.19 -8.22 -7.44
CA THR A 105 -8.62 -8.98 -8.63
C THR A 105 -10.04 -9.51 -8.54
N ARG A 106 -10.67 -9.43 -7.35
CA ARG A 106 -12.04 -9.89 -7.14
C ARG A 106 -13.01 -9.07 -7.98
N HIS A 107 -13.54 -9.68 -9.03
CA HIS A 107 -14.67 -9.10 -9.75
C HIS A 107 -15.89 -9.03 -8.83
N PRO A 108 -16.65 -7.92 -8.85
CA PRO A 108 -17.94 -7.90 -8.19
C PRO A 108 -18.77 -9.05 -8.73
N LEU A 109 -19.22 -9.95 -7.86
CA LEU A 109 -20.23 -10.92 -8.22
C LEU A 109 -21.46 -10.09 -8.61
N THR A 110 -21.72 -9.96 -9.92
CA THR A 110 -23.03 -9.57 -10.38
C THR A 110 -23.95 -10.65 -9.87
N THR A 111 -24.71 -10.35 -8.81
CA THR A 111 -25.86 -11.15 -8.43
C THR A 111 -26.85 -11.01 -9.59
N SER A 112 -26.70 -11.85 -10.62
CA SER A 112 -27.80 -12.16 -11.51
C SER A 112 -28.88 -12.72 -10.59
N SER A 113 -29.86 -11.88 -10.26
CA SER A 113 -31.10 -12.30 -9.63
C SER A 113 -31.58 -13.55 -10.38
N PRO A 114 -31.79 -14.70 -9.72
CA PRO A 114 -32.44 -15.81 -10.39
C PRO A 114 -33.78 -15.25 -10.85
N ALA A 115 -33.98 -15.23 -12.17
CA ALA A 115 -35.22 -14.81 -12.79
C ALA A 115 -36.38 -15.39 -11.97
N ALA A 116 -37.26 -14.51 -11.50
CA ALA A 116 -38.44 -14.88 -10.77
C ALA A 116 -39.15 -16.00 -11.54
N THR A 117 -39.07 -17.22 -11.00
CA THR A 117 -39.89 -18.34 -11.47
C THR A 117 -41.33 -17.89 -11.30
N GLN A 118 -41.98 -17.54 -12.41
CA GLN A 118 -43.39 -17.19 -12.43
C GLN A 118 -44.15 -18.36 -11.82
N ALA A 119 -44.71 -18.17 -10.63
CA ALA A 119 -45.63 -19.11 -10.03
C ALA A 119 -46.92 -19.08 -10.86
N THR A 120 -47.10 -20.05 -11.74
CA THR A 120 -48.35 -20.23 -12.48
C THR A 120 -49.46 -20.53 -11.47
N ALA A 121 -50.40 -19.59 -11.36
CA ALA A 121 -51.60 -19.75 -10.55
C ALA A 121 -52.40 -20.97 -11.04
N LEU A 122 -52.42 -22.04 -10.24
CA LEU A 122 -53.32 -23.18 -10.45
C LEU A 122 -54.65 -22.88 -9.74
N VAL A 123 -55.63 -22.55 -10.60
CA VAL A 123 -57.03 -22.26 -10.31
C VAL A 123 -57.68 -23.40 -9.53
N ALA A 124 -58.29 -23.06 -8.38
CA ALA A 124 -59.22 -23.94 -7.69
C ALA A 124 -60.46 -24.18 -8.56
N ARG A 125 -60.71 -25.45 -8.91
CA ARG A 125 -62.04 -25.91 -9.35
C ARG A 125 -62.61 -26.88 -8.32
N GLY A 126 -63.52 -26.39 -7.47
CA GLY A 126 -64.66 -27.21 -7.02
C GLY A 126 -65.63 -27.40 -8.19
N ARG A 127 -66.58 -28.36 -8.24
CA ARG A 127 -67.27 -29.19 -7.24
C ARG A 127 -67.88 -30.44 -7.95
N HIS A 128 -68.51 -31.29 -7.12
CA HIS A 128 -69.45 -32.40 -7.37
C HIS A 128 -68.79 -33.77 -7.57
N ARG A 129 -69.07 -34.78 -6.72
CA ARG A 129 -70.39 -35.27 -6.28
C ARG A 129 -70.46 -35.66 -4.81
#